data_AF-A0A6J4T486-F1
#
_entry.id   AF-A0A6J4T486-F1
#
_cell.length_a   1.000
_cell.length_b   1.000
_cell.length_c   1.000
_cell.angle_alpha   90.00
_cell.angle_beta   90.00
_cell.angle_gamma   90.00
#
_symmetry.space_group_name_H-M   'P 1'
#
loop_
_entity.id
_entity.type
_entity.pdbx_description
1 polymer ?
#
loop_
_entity_poly.entity_id
_entity_poly.type
_entity_poly.pdbx_seq_one_letter_code
_entity_poly.pdbx_strand_id
1 'polypeptide(L)'
;MTQDGRTRATSRPQPKIAALVAIIAALLTAAGLALAGPVAPRADAAPPGTEAPECATGVDFLGFSDALNKRTYEGTSVGGLSALAYQGRRDTYYSLVDNGPTAASEARFYTLRIPVKESLGTPEILDVTTLKDASGQPFTASNFDGEGLAITRKGDLLASSETEPSIRRFDLDGDLIEELPVPQKFRVAPAGEGQRNQTFESLSLSPNGRSLFTANEGFLL
;
A
#
# COMPACT_ATOMS: atom_id res chain seq x y z
N MET A 1 63.84 51.22 21.05
CA MET A 1 64.82 50.25 20.51
C MET A 1 64.09 49.44 19.44
N THR A 2 64.58 49.56 18.20
CA THR A 2 64.38 48.68 17.02
C THR A 2 63.00 48.54 16.34
N GLN A 3 63.01 48.94 15.06
CA GLN A 3 62.08 48.66 13.95
C GLN A 3 61.95 47.17 13.61
N ASP A 4 60.78 46.80 13.05
CA ASP A 4 60.59 46.08 11.77
C ASP A 4 59.07 45.96 11.56
N GLY A 5 58.43 46.06 10.40
CA GLY A 5 58.85 46.05 9.01
C GLY A 5 57.74 45.35 8.20
N ARG A 6 57.19 46.00 7.16
CA ARG A 6 56.46 45.42 6.00
C ARG A 6 55.06 44.81 6.30
N THR A 7 54.04 44.79 5.44
CA THR A 7 53.73 45.35 4.11
C THR A 7 52.21 45.25 3.95
N ARG A 8 51.61 46.22 3.25
CA ARG A 8 50.19 46.30 2.93
C ARG A 8 49.82 45.32 1.80
N ALA A 9 48.77 44.53 1.95
CA ALA A 9 48.10 43.87 0.82
C ALA A 9 46.58 43.90 1.02
N THR A 10 45.93 44.74 0.23
CA THR A 10 44.49 44.84 0.05
C THR A 10 44.01 43.68 -0.83
N SER A 11 43.15 42.79 -0.32
CA SER A 11 42.47 41.80 -1.14
C SER A 11 41.20 42.38 -1.76
N ARG A 12 41.24 42.70 -3.06
CA ARG A 12 40.05 42.96 -3.89
C ARG A 12 39.33 41.65 -4.22
N PRO A 13 37.99 41.66 -4.33
CA PRO A 13 37.21 40.50 -4.79
C PRO A 13 37.42 40.30 -6.30
N GLN A 14 37.68 39.06 -6.74
CA GLN A 14 37.80 38.68 -8.15
C GLN A 14 36.41 38.31 -8.72
N PRO A 15 35.93 38.98 -9.78
CA PRO A 15 34.65 38.68 -10.42
C PRO A 15 34.88 38.01 -11.78
N LYS A 16 34.94 36.68 -11.88
CA LYS A 16 35.07 35.99 -13.18
C LYS A 16 34.48 34.57 -13.21
N ILE A 17 33.16 34.43 -13.13
CA ILE A 17 32.46 33.29 -13.75
C ILE A 17 31.13 33.81 -14.32
N ALA A 18 31.24 34.68 -15.33
CA ALA A 18 30.13 35.12 -16.16
C ALA A 18 30.69 35.42 -17.55
N ALA A 19 31.09 34.37 -18.28
CA ALA A 19 31.38 34.42 -19.71
C ALA A 19 31.60 33.01 -20.26
N LEU A 20 30.53 32.28 -20.54
CA LEU A 20 30.51 31.34 -21.67
C LEU A 20 29.06 31.10 -22.14
N VAL A 21 28.40 32.19 -22.50
CA VAL A 21 27.34 32.18 -23.51
C VAL A 21 28.07 32.38 -24.85
N ALA A 22 27.70 31.59 -25.86
CA ALA A 22 28.25 31.54 -27.22
C ALA A 22 29.54 30.71 -27.39
N ILE A 23 29.37 29.40 -27.61
CA ILE A 23 29.88 28.60 -28.75
C ILE A 23 29.45 27.14 -28.49
N ILE A 24 28.19 26.80 -28.78
CA ILE A 24 27.75 25.52 -29.38
C ILE A 24 26.52 25.86 -30.23
N ALA A 25 26.73 26.73 -31.21
CA ALA A 25 25.77 27.06 -32.26
C ALA A 25 26.49 26.89 -33.60
N ALA A 26 26.99 25.68 -33.85
CA ALA A 26 27.47 25.19 -35.15
C ALA A 26 27.96 23.75 -34.99
N LEU A 27 27.03 22.80 -34.90
CA LEU A 27 27.19 21.36 -35.18
C LEU A 27 25.89 20.69 -34.75
N LEU A 28 24.88 20.70 -35.63
CA LEU A 28 23.74 19.76 -35.69
C LEU A 28 22.84 20.16 -36.87
N THR A 29 23.43 20.33 -38.05
CA THR A 29 22.73 20.31 -39.33
C THR A 29 23.23 19.10 -40.10
N ALA A 30 22.52 17.98 -39.94
CA ALA A 30 22.35 16.88 -40.91
C ALA A 30 22.16 15.53 -40.19
N ALA A 31 20.95 15.28 -39.68
CA ALA A 31 20.42 13.92 -39.50
C ALA A 31 18.89 13.96 -39.31
N GLY A 32 18.20 14.70 -40.17
CA GLY A 32 16.75 14.59 -40.31
C GLY A 32 16.40 13.42 -41.23
N LEU A 33 16.70 12.19 -40.80
CA LEU A 33 16.14 10.98 -41.40
C LEU A 33 15.09 10.46 -40.43
N ALA A 34 13.83 10.80 -40.69
CA ALA A 34 12.70 10.21 -40.00
C ALA A 34 12.71 8.70 -40.29
N LEU A 35 13.10 7.91 -39.30
CA LEU A 35 12.76 6.50 -39.24
C LEU A 35 11.25 6.42 -39.03
N ALA A 36 10.49 6.43 -40.13
CA ALA A 36 9.11 5.97 -40.13
C ALA A 36 9.16 4.46 -39.89
N GLY A 37 9.19 4.06 -38.61
CA GLY A 37 8.87 2.70 -38.21
C GLY A 37 7.46 2.35 -38.70
N PRO A 38 7.15 1.07 -38.94
CA PRO A 38 5.82 0.67 -39.35
C PRO A 38 4.81 1.21 -38.33
N VAL A 39 3.91 2.06 -38.80
CA VAL A 39 2.74 2.47 -38.01
C VAL A 39 1.95 1.19 -37.82
N ALA A 40 2.02 0.62 -36.61
CA ALA A 40 1.13 -0.45 -36.22
C ALA A 40 -0.30 0.04 -36.51
N PRO A 41 -1.16 -0.75 -37.17
CA PRO A 41 -2.54 -0.35 -37.35
C PRO A 41 -3.08 0.01 -35.97
N ARG A 42 -3.70 1.20 -35.86
CA ARG A 42 -4.50 1.50 -34.68
C ARG A 42 -5.49 0.35 -34.58
N ALA A 43 -5.43 -0.41 -33.49
CA ALA A 43 -6.53 -1.27 -33.13
C ALA A 43 -7.69 -0.32 -32.87
N ASP A 44 -8.55 -0.15 -33.87
CA ASP A 44 -9.86 0.43 -33.64
C ASP A 44 -10.51 -0.46 -32.59
N ALA A 45 -10.74 0.10 -31.40
CA ALA A 45 -11.51 -0.57 -30.39
C ALA A 45 -12.82 -0.98 -31.05
N ALA A 46 -13.12 -2.29 -31.04
CA ALA A 46 -14.40 -2.77 -31.52
C ALA A 46 -15.49 -1.93 -30.85
N PRO A 47 -16.51 -1.46 -31.60
CA PRO A 47 -17.64 -0.77 -30.98
C PRO A 47 -18.15 -1.66 -29.84
N PRO A 48 -18.46 -1.09 -28.66
CA PRO A 48 -18.88 -1.89 -27.52
C PRO A 48 -20.01 -2.81 -27.98
N GLY A 49 -19.77 -4.11 -27.90
CA GLY A 49 -20.82 -5.09 -28.10
C GLY A 49 -21.98 -4.71 -27.18
N THR A 50 -23.20 -4.72 -27.69
CA THR A 50 -24.42 -4.38 -26.93
C THR A 50 -24.74 -5.39 -25.82
N GLU A 51 -23.92 -6.41 -25.64
CA GLU A 51 -23.98 -7.32 -24.51
C GLU A 51 -23.03 -6.80 -23.44
N ALA A 52 -23.61 -6.17 -22.40
CA ALA A 52 -22.87 -5.96 -21.16
C ALA A 52 -22.31 -7.31 -20.71
N PRO A 53 -21.04 -7.39 -20.25
CA PRO A 53 -20.49 -8.65 -19.76
C PRO A 53 -21.41 -9.17 -18.65
N GLU A 54 -22.06 -10.31 -18.88
CA GLU A 54 -22.84 -10.96 -17.84
C GLU A 54 -21.87 -11.31 -16.70
N CYS A 55 -22.05 -10.67 -15.55
CA CYS A 55 -21.33 -11.04 -14.34
C CYS A 55 -21.63 -12.52 -14.01
N ALA A 56 -20.71 -13.20 -13.32
CA ALA A 56 -20.97 -14.54 -12.83
C ALA A 56 -22.29 -14.57 -12.04
N THR A 57 -23.10 -15.61 -12.23
CA THR A 57 -24.41 -15.71 -11.57
C THR A 57 -24.29 -15.52 -10.06
N GLY A 58 -25.03 -14.57 -9.50
CA GLY A 58 -24.98 -14.23 -8.07
C GLY A 58 -23.91 -13.19 -7.70
N VAL A 59 -23.27 -12.56 -8.67
CA VAL A 59 -22.37 -11.42 -8.49
C VAL A 59 -22.90 -10.25 -9.30
N ASP A 60 -23.17 -9.13 -8.65
CA ASP A 60 -23.63 -7.90 -9.30
C ASP A 60 -22.63 -6.77 -9.07
N PHE A 61 -22.34 -6.01 -10.12
CA PHE A 61 -21.58 -4.76 -9.99
C PHE A 61 -22.52 -3.64 -9.56
N LEU A 62 -22.43 -3.22 -8.29
CA LEU A 62 -23.31 -2.22 -7.70
C LEU A 62 -22.85 -0.77 -7.90
N GLY A 63 -21.60 -0.55 -8.35
CA GLY A 63 -21.03 0.76 -8.61
C GLY A 63 -19.59 0.91 -8.12
N PHE A 64 -19.05 2.12 -8.24
CA PHE A 64 -17.74 2.51 -7.74
C PHE A 64 -17.81 3.85 -7.01
N SER A 65 -16.83 4.14 -6.15
CA SER A 65 -16.71 5.42 -5.46
C SER A 65 -15.25 5.77 -5.22
N ASP A 66 -14.89 7.03 -5.53
CA ASP A 66 -13.58 7.60 -5.23
C ASP A 66 -13.60 8.47 -3.96
N ALA A 67 -14.63 8.35 -3.12
CA ALA A 67 -14.81 9.22 -1.96
C ALA A 67 -13.67 9.16 -0.93
N LEU A 68 -12.93 8.04 -0.90
CA LEU A 68 -11.77 7.84 -0.03
C LEU A 68 -10.45 8.29 -0.69
N ASN A 69 -10.45 8.58 -1.99
CA ASN A 69 -9.24 8.89 -2.75
C ASN A 69 -8.59 10.19 -2.25
N LYS A 70 -7.27 10.16 -2.01
CA LYS A 70 -6.46 11.29 -1.52
C LYS A 70 -7.01 11.93 -0.23
N ARG A 71 -7.74 11.17 0.57
CA ARG A 71 -8.27 11.65 1.86
C ARG A 71 -7.25 11.47 2.96
N THR A 72 -7.39 12.31 3.98
CA THR A 72 -6.76 12.11 5.28
C THR A 72 -7.85 11.96 6.33
N TYR A 73 -7.58 11.15 7.35
CA TYR A 73 -8.47 10.95 8.49
C TYR A 73 -7.63 10.87 9.77
N GLU A 74 -7.94 11.73 10.73
CA GLU A 74 -7.20 11.84 12.01
C GLU A 74 -5.66 11.84 11.86
N GLY A 75 -5.16 12.62 10.89
CA GLY A 75 -3.72 12.77 10.64
C GLY A 75 -3.08 11.63 9.84
N THR A 76 -3.84 10.58 9.48
CA THR A 76 -3.36 9.48 8.64
C THR A 76 -3.80 9.64 7.18
N SER A 77 -2.94 9.27 6.23
CA SER A 77 -3.34 9.17 4.82
C SER A 77 -4.13 7.89 4.60
N VAL A 78 -5.29 8.03 3.95
CA VAL A 78 -6.16 6.91 3.59
C VAL A 78 -5.70 6.37 2.23
N GLY A 79 -5.19 5.14 2.22
CA GLY A 79 -4.60 4.49 1.05
C GLY A 79 -3.88 3.22 1.46
N GLY A 80 -3.44 2.42 0.46
CA GLY A 80 -2.84 1.10 0.72
C GLY A 80 -3.82 0.15 1.40
N LEU A 81 -5.11 0.24 1.07
CA LEU A 81 -6.15 -0.63 1.62
C LEU A 81 -6.10 -1.97 0.88
N SER A 82 -5.59 -3.00 1.55
CA SER A 82 -5.32 -4.33 0.99
C SER A 82 -6.40 -5.35 1.37
N ALA A 83 -7.00 -5.21 2.56
CA ALA A 83 -8.04 -6.13 3.02
C ALA A 83 -9.30 -5.41 3.54
N LEU A 84 -10.43 -6.11 3.47
CA LEU A 84 -11.75 -5.61 3.89
C LEU A 84 -12.57 -6.75 4.52
N ALA A 85 -13.20 -6.49 5.66
CA ALA A 85 -14.09 -7.45 6.31
C ALA A 85 -15.37 -6.79 6.83
N TYR A 86 -16.53 -7.41 6.56
CA TYR A 86 -17.83 -6.92 7.04
C TYR A 86 -18.20 -7.50 8.40
N GLN A 87 -18.76 -6.65 9.27
CA GLN A 87 -19.28 -7.04 10.57
C GLN A 87 -20.77 -6.68 10.68
N GLY A 88 -21.63 -7.68 10.43
CA GLY A 88 -23.07 -7.47 10.27
C GLY A 88 -23.84 -7.05 11.53
N ARG A 89 -23.27 -7.14 12.73
CA ARG A 89 -23.97 -6.71 13.96
C ARG A 89 -23.93 -5.19 14.14
N ARG A 90 -22.89 -4.53 13.63
CA ARG A 90 -22.67 -3.08 13.67
C ARG A 90 -22.93 -2.41 12.33
N ASP A 91 -23.13 -3.20 11.27
CA ASP A 91 -23.23 -2.71 9.89
C ASP A 91 -22.01 -1.86 9.49
N THR A 92 -20.83 -2.37 9.84
CA THR A 92 -19.54 -1.72 9.60
C THR A 92 -18.61 -2.64 8.84
N TYR A 93 -17.71 -2.02 8.08
CA TYR A 93 -16.57 -2.70 7.48
C TYR A 93 -15.30 -2.30 8.22
N TYR A 94 -14.35 -3.20 8.30
CA TYR A 94 -12.99 -2.91 8.73
C TYR A 94 -12.08 -3.08 7.53
N SER A 95 -11.19 -2.11 7.29
CA SER A 95 -10.24 -2.16 6.18
C SER A 95 -8.82 -2.04 6.69
N LEU A 96 -7.99 -3.02 6.38
CA LEU A 96 -6.60 -3.08 6.81
C LEU A 96 -5.71 -2.31 5.83
N VAL A 97 -4.71 -1.63 6.36
CA VAL A 97 -3.64 -1.02 5.57
C VAL A 97 -2.49 -2.01 5.44
N ASP A 98 -1.94 -2.10 4.23
CA ASP A 98 -0.66 -2.71 3.86
C ASP A 98 0.53 -2.01 4.61
N ASN A 99 1.79 -2.27 4.28
CA ASN A 99 2.98 -1.64 4.85
C ASN A 99 3.06 -0.10 4.64
N GLY A 100 2.10 0.53 3.96
CA GLY A 100 2.01 1.98 3.89
C GLY A 100 3.22 2.66 3.21
N PRO A 101 3.30 4.01 3.23
CA PRO A 101 4.25 4.73 2.37
C PRO A 101 5.71 4.71 2.85
N THR A 102 5.96 4.37 4.12
CA THR A 102 7.29 4.42 4.75
C THR A 102 7.46 3.33 5.81
N ALA A 103 8.71 2.93 6.11
CA ALA A 103 9.02 1.94 7.16
C ALA A 103 8.52 2.31 8.58
N ALA A 104 8.28 3.60 8.84
CA ALA A 104 7.77 4.10 10.12
C ALA A 104 6.23 4.23 10.14
N SER A 105 5.54 3.88 9.05
CA SER A 105 4.08 3.98 8.99
C SER A 105 3.48 2.99 9.98
N GLU A 106 2.68 3.46 10.93
CA GLU A 106 1.99 2.60 11.88
C GLU A 106 0.96 1.73 11.16
N ALA A 107 0.96 0.43 11.48
CA ALA A 107 -0.05 -0.50 11.01
C ALA A 107 -1.40 -0.14 11.63
N ARG A 108 -2.45 -0.12 10.82
CA ARG A 108 -3.75 0.37 11.24
C ARG A 108 -4.86 -0.22 10.40
N PHE A 109 -6.07 -0.20 10.94
CA PHE A 109 -7.28 -0.42 10.17
C PHE A 109 -8.20 0.80 10.26
N TYR A 110 -9.01 1.00 9.21
CA TYR A 110 -10.10 1.96 9.21
C TYR A 110 -11.41 1.24 9.49
N THR A 111 -12.24 1.83 10.36
CA THR A 111 -13.64 1.44 10.47
C THR A 111 -14.43 2.26 9.46
N LEU A 112 -15.18 1.59 8.59
CA LEU A 112 -15.91 2.21 7.48
C LEU A 112 -17.40 1.89 7.58
N ARG A 113 -18.23 2.82 7.08
CA ARG A 113 -19.59 2.54 6.65
C ARG A 113 -19.61 2.55 5.13
N ILE A 114 -20.08 1.48 4.51
CA ILE A 114 -20.26 1.40 3.07
C ILE A 114 -21.75 1.12 2.84
N PRO A 115 -22.56 2.13 2.49
CA PRO A 115 -23.97 1.91 2.23
C PRO A 115 -24.14 1.05 0.98
N VAL A 116 -24.70 -0.15 1.12
CA VAL A 116 -25.00 -1.06 0.01
C VAL A 116 -26.50 -1.35 0.01
N LYS A 117 -27.21 -0.90 -1.02
CA LYS A 117 -28.61 -1.25 -1.30
C LYS A 117 -28.68 -1.84 -2.71
N GLU A 118 -29.55 -1.32 -3.56
CA GLU A 118 -29.57 -1.63 -5.00
C GLU A 118 -28.35 -1.08 -5.75
N SER A 119 -27.61 -0.15 -5.14
CA SER A 119 -26.36 0.41 -5.67
C SER A 119 -25.40 0.72 -4.54
N LEU A 120 -24.13 0.94 -4.88
CA LEU A 120 -23.11 1.44 -3.96
C LEU A 120 -23.39 2.91 -3.59
N GLY A 121 -23.47 3.19 -2.30
CA GLY A 121 -23.49 4.55 -1.76
C GLY A 121 -22.07 5.08 -1.48
N THR A 122 -21.98 6.30 -0.97
CA THR A 122 -20.69 6.93 -0.63
C THR A 122 -20.09 6.28 0.62
N PRO A 123 -18.87 5.69 0.57
CA PRO A 123 -18.17 5.21 1.75
C PRO A 123 -17.83 6.33 2.73
N GLU A 124 -17.97 6.06 4.02
CA GLU A 124 -17.65 6.97 5.11
C GLU A 124 -16.59 6.32 6.01
N ILE A 125 -15.57 7.09 6.40
CA ILE A 125 -14.62 6.67 7.44
C ILE A 125 -15.24 7.06 8.79
N LEU A 126 -15.39 6.07 9.66
CA LEU A 126 -15.94 6.24 11.00
C LEU A 126 -14.86 6.36 12.06
N ASP A 127 -13.73 5.68 11.85
CA ASP A 127 -12.62 5.64 12.81
C ASP A 127 -11.32 5.14 12.16
N VAL A 128 -10.19 5.34 12.82
CA VAL A 128 -8.88 4.72 12.52
C VAL A 128 -8.25 4.19 13.79
N THR A 129 -7.74 2.95 13.74
CA THR A 129 -7.19 2.29 14.92
C THR A 129 -5.80 1.72 14.60
N THR A 130 -4.80 2.13 15.38
CA THR A 130 -3.44 1.61 15.30
C THR A 130 -3.35 0.22 15.95
N LEU A 131 -2.72 -0.73 15.25
CA LEU A 131 -2.43 -2.06 15.76
C LEU A 131 -1.16 -2.05 16.61
N LYS A 132 -1.24 -2.61 17.82
CA LYS A 132 -0.18 -2.58 18.82
C LYS A 132 0.27 -4.00 19.16
N ASP A 133 1.54 -4.16 19.44
CA ASP A 133 2.13 -5.40 19.93
C ASP A 133 1.79 -5.65 21.42
N ALA A 134 2.26 -6.78 21.97
CA ALA A 134 2.02 -7.15 23.36
C ALA A 134 2.64 -6.19 24.41
N SER A 135 3.55 -5.31 23.98
CA SER A 135 4.12 -4.26 24.83
C SER A 135 3.38 -2.91 24.72
N GLY A 136 2.31 -2.87 23.90
CA GLY A 136 1.54 -1.67 23.61
C GLY A 136 2.21 -0.73 22.60
N GLN A 137 3.29 -1.17 21.94
CA GLN A 137 3.95 -0.37 20.90
C GLN A 137 3.28 -0.60 19.54
N PRO A 138 3.12 0.43 18.71
CA PRO A 138 2.61 0.25 17.36
C PRO A 138 3.44 -0.75 16.55
N PHE A 139 2.76 -1.64 15.86
CA PHE A 139 3.33 -2.28 14.68
C PHE A 139 3.59 -1.20 13.61
N THR A 140 4.57 -1.43 12.75
CA THR A 140 4.85 -0.56 11.61
C THR A 140 5.01 -1.39 10.34
N ALA A 141 5.02 -0.70 9.21
CA ALA A 141 5.46 -1.19 7.90
C ALA A 141 6.70 -2.10 7.89
N SER A 142 7.56 -1.99 8.90
CA SER A 142 8.77 -2.81 9.02
C SER A 142 8.53 -4.24 9.52
N ASN A 143 7.40 -4.47 10.19
CA ASN A 143 7.07 -5.71 10.89
C ASN A 143 5.56 -6.04 10.85
N PHE A 144 4.83 -5.41 9.94
CA PHE A 144 3.43 -5.66 9.66
C PHE A 144 3.10 -5.14 8.26
N ASP A 145 2.64 -6.06 7.42
CA ASP A 145 2.43 -5.92 5.99
C ASP A 145 1.07 -6.54 5.66
N GLY A 146 0.02 -5.83 6.07
CA GLY A 146 -1.30 -6.43 6.24
C GLY A 146 -1.96 -6.76 4.92
N GLU A 147 -2.31 -8.01 4.66
CA GLU A 147 -2.89 -8.42 3.36
C GLU A 147 -4.21 -9.20 3.46
N GLY A 148 -4.57 -9.66 4.66
CA GLY A 148 -5.80 -10.41 4.87
C GLY A 148 -6.50 -9.97 6.14
N LEU A 149 -7.84 -9.94 6.12
CA LEU A 149 -8.64 -9.53 7.26
C LEU A 149 -9.89 -10.40 7.41
N ALA A 150 -10.16 -10.87 8.62
CA ALA A 150 -11.39 -11.55 8.98
C ALA A 150 -11.88 -11.11 10.37
N ILE A 151 -13.19 -11.19 10.61
CA ILE A 151 -13.78 -10.86 11.90
C ILE A 151 -14.28 -12.13 12.59
N THR A 152 -13.87 -12.33 13.84
CA THR A 152 -14.37 -13.44 14.65
C THR A 152 -15.81 -13.19 15.10
N ARG A 153 -16.49 -14.24 15.55
CA ARG A 153 -17.85 -14.11 16.14
C ARG A 153 -17.91 -13.22 17.38
N LYS A 154 -16.79 -13.05 18.08
CA LYS A 154 -16.68 -12.18 19.26
C LYS A 154 -16.51 -10.70 18.89
N GLY A 155 -16.10 -10.41 17.66
CA GLY A 155 -15.80 -9.07 17.18
C GLY A 155 -14.31 -8.77 17.04
N ASP A 156 -13.44 -9.70 17.48
CA ASP A 156 -11.98 -9.58 17.33
C ASP A 156 -11.58 -9.62 15.85
N LEU A 157 -10.54 -8.88 15.49
CA LEU A 157 -9.93 -8.86 14.16
C LEU A 157 -8.86 -9.94 14.05
N LEU A 158 -8.88 -10.71 12.97
CA LEU A 158 -7.76 -11.55 12.55
C LEU A 158 -7.14 -10.89 11.32
N ALA A 159 -5.82 -10.72 11.32
CA ALA A 159 -5.09 -10.14 10.21
C ALA A 159 -3.92 -11.05 9.80
N SER A 160 -3.69 -11.21 8.49
CA SER A 160 -2.46 -11.81 7.97
C SER A 160 -1.45 -10.74 7.57
N SER A 161 -0.17 -11.10 7.59
CA SER A 161 0.93 -10.25 7.16
C SER A 161 1.83 -10.97 6.15
N GLU A 162 2.26 -10.27 5.11
CA GLU A 162 2.99 -10.82 3.96
C GLU A 162 4.53 -10.84 4.14
N THR A 163 5.15 -9.72 4.48
CA THR A 163 6.61 -9.66 4.60
C THR A 163 7.15 -10.58 5.69
N GLU A 164 6.54 -10.56 6.87
CA GLU A 164 6.75 -11.54 7.93
C GLU A 164 5.50 -12.43 8.08
N PRO A 165 5.49 -13.65 7.49
CA PRO A 165 4.30 -14.49 7.47
C PRO A 165 3.80 -14.67 8.90
N SER A 166 2.64 -14.12 9.18
CA SER A 166 2.01 -14.17 10.48
C SER A 166 0.49 -14.08 10.33
N ILE A 167 -0.21 -14.59 11.33
CA ILE A 167 -1.64 -14.35 11.50
C ILE A 167 -1.81 -13.92 12.95
N ARG A 168 -2.31 -12.71 13.16
CA ARG A 168 -2.45 -12.09 14.48
C ARG A 168 -3.91 -11.79 14.76
N ARG A 169 -4.33 -11.96 16.02
CA ARG A 169 -5.65 -11.58 16.51
C ARG A 169 -5.54 -10.33 17.37
N PHE A 170 -6.34 -9.33 17.04
CA PHE A 170 -6.45 -8.07 17.77
C PHE A 170 -7.87 -7.88 18.30
N ASP A 171 -8.02 -7.15 19.40
CA ASP A 171 -9.32 -6.56 19.71
C ASP A 171 -9.59 -5.33 18.82
N LEU A 172 -10.75 -4.69 19.01
CA LEU A 172 -11.13 -3.51 18.25
C LEU A 172 -10.47 -2.21 18.74
N ASP A 173 -9.75 -2.26 19.86
CA ASP A 173 -8.93 -1.14 20.36
C ASP A 173 -7.48 -1.26 19.83
N GLY A 174 -7.23 -2.27 18.99
CA GLY A 174 -5.97 -2.52 18.29
C GLY A 174 -4.93 -3.27 19.12
N ASP A 175 -5.28 -3.78 20.29
CA ASP A 175 -4.34 -4.51 21.15
C ASP A 175 -4.20 -5.97 20.70
N LEU A 176 -2.96 -6.44 20.59
CA LEU A 176 -2.67 -7.83 20.23
C LEU A 176 -3.17 -8.78 21.33
N ILE A 177 -4.03 -9.72 20.93
CA ILE A 177 -4.53 -10.79 21.79
C ILE A 177 -3.66 -12.04 21.65
N GLU A 178 -3.37 -12.47 20.42
CA GLU A 178 -2.54 -13.65 20.15
C GLU A 178 -1.94 -13.63 18.74
N GLU A 179 -0.84 -14.36 18.56
CA GLU A 179 -0.27 -14.70 17.26
C GLU A 179 -0.42 -16.20 17.03
N LEU A 180 -0.98 -16.58 15.88
CA LEU A 180 -1.19 -17.97 15.52
C LEU A 180 0.12 -18.58 14.99
N PRO A 181 0.40 -19.86 15.27
CA PRO A 181 1.63 -20.49 14.82
C PRO A 181 1.66 -20.61 13.29
N VAL A 182 2.73 -20.12 12.68
CA VAL A 182 3.01 -20.33 11.26
C VAL A 182 3.80 -21.62 11.08
N PRO A 183 3.26 -22.62 10.34
CA PRO A 183 3.98 -23.86 10.07
C PRO A 183 5.30 -23.58 9.36
N GLN A 184 6.35 -24.33 9.71
CA GLN A 184 7.71 -24.09 9.23
C GLN A 184 7.81 -23.95 7.71
N LYS A 185 7.05 -24.75 6.97
CA LYS A 185 6.99 -24.74 5.50
C LYS A 185 6.67 -23.35 4.93
N PHE A 186 5.78 -22.61 5.58
CA PHE A 186 5.32 -21.30 5.11
C PHE A 186 6.19 -20.12 5.56
N ARG A 187 7.24 -20.38 6.35
CA ARG A 187 8.20 -19.32 6.72
C ARG A 187 9.04 -18.94 5.52
N VAL A 188 9.53 -17.69 5.51
CA VAL A 188 10.43 -17.19 4.47
C VAL A 188 11.74 -17.99 4.43
N ALA A 189 12.24 -18.29 3.25
CA ALA A 189 13.52 -18.95 3.04
C ALA A 189 14.69 -18.12 3.63
N PRO A 190 15.72 -18.75 4.21
CA PRO A 190 15.96 -20.20 4.25
C PRO A 190 15.32 -20.91 5.45
N ALA A 191 14.52 -20.22 6.27
CA ALA A 191 13.87 -20.86 7.42
C ALA A 191 12.76 -21.81 6.96
N GLY A 192 11.99 -21.44 5.93
CA GLY A 192 11.02 -22.32 5.27
C GLY A 192 11.19 -22.30 3.76
N GLU A 193 10.07 -22.45 3.06
CA GLU A 193 10.01 -22.49 1.60
C GLU A 193 9.34 -21.22 1.02
N GLY A 194 8.87 -20.30 1.85
CA GLY A 194 8.21 -19.07 1.41
C GLY A 194 9.17 -18.04 0.80
N GLN A 195 8.65 -17.22 -0.12
CA GLN A 195 9.36 -16.08 -0.69
C GLN A 195 9.05 -14.82 0.14
N ARG A 196 10.05 -13.96 0.38
CA ARG A 196 9.83 -12.70 1.11
C ARG A 196 8.90 -11.80 0.29
N ASN A 197 7.92 -11.17 0.94
CA ASN A 197 6.94 -10.30 0.28
C ASN A 197 6.21 -11.04 -0.86
N GLN A 198 5.88 -12.30 -0.60
CA GLN A 198 5.00 -13.17 -1.42
C GLN A 198 4.40 -14.27 -0.50
N THR A 199 4.06 -13.92 0.74
CA THR A 199 3.52 -14.89 1.73
C THR A 199 2.01 -14.71 1.92
N PHE A 200 1.48 -14.63 3.14
CA PHE A 200 0.03 -14.75 3.39
C PHE A 200 -0.80 -13.54 2.92
N GLU A 201 -1.35 -13.65 1.71
CA GLU A 201 -2.12 -12.62 0.98
C GLU A 201 -3.62 -12.58 1.25
N SER A 202 -4.09 -13.46 2.10
CA SER A 202 -5.53 -13.61 2.25
C SER A 202 -5.89 -14.19 3.59
N LEU A 203 -7.10 -13.87 4.02
CA LEU A 203 -7.67 -14.45 5.21
C LEU A 203 -9.18 -14.57 5.08
N SER A 204 -9.71 -15.76 5.37
CA SER A 204 -11.16 -15.98 5.40
C SER A 204 -11.54 -16.92 6.53
N LEU A 205 -12.54 -16.51 7.32
CA LEU A 205 -13.07 -17.31 8.40
C LEU A 205 -14.35 -18.03 7.92
N SER A 206 -14.40 -19.35 8.12
CA SER A 206 -15.60 -20.14 7.87
C SER A 206 -16.82 -19.59 8.64
N PRO A 207 -18.06 -19.75 8.11
CA PRO A 207 -19.27 -19.25 8.79
C PRO A 207 -19.47 -19.82 10.20
N ASN A 208 -18.98 -21.04 10.45
CA ASN A 208 -19.04 -21.68 11.76
C ASN A 208 -17.96 -21.14 12.74
N GLY A 209 -17.02 -20.34 12.26
CA GLY A 209 -15.93 -19.74 13.03
C GLY A 209 -14.84 -20.72 13.47
N ARG A 210 -14.82 -21.95 12.93
CA ARG A 210 -13.90 -23.03 13.39
C ARG A 210 -12.69 -23.23 12.50
N SER A 211 -12.76 -22.76 11.26
CA SER A 211 -11.68 -22.87 10.27
C SER A 211 -11.34 -21.49 9.73
N LEU A 212 -10.04 -21.20 9.71
CA LEU A 212 -9.45 -20.02 9.10
C LEU A 212 -8.64 -20.49 7.88
N PHE A 213 -8.82 -19.83 6.75
CA PHE A 213 -8.16 -20.13 5.50
C PHE A 213 -7.27 -18.95 5.12
N THR A 214 -6.08 -19.24 4.60
CA THR A 214 -5.14 -18.28 4.04
C THR A 214 -4.49 -18.92 2.81
N ALA A 215 -3.84 -18.11 1.98
CA ALA A 215 -3.10 -18.53 0.82
C ALA A 215 -1.84 -17.68 0.67
N ASN A 216 -0.79 -18.26 0.09
CA ASN A 216 0.42 -17.53 -0.26
C ASN A 216 0.22 -16.77 -1.60
N GLU A 217 0.84 -15.60 -1.76
CA GLU A 217 0.98 -14.96 -3.09
C GLU A 217 1.81 -15.85 -4.00
N GLY A 218 3.00 -16.20 -3.49
CA GLY A 218 4.03 -16.89 -4.23
C GLY A 218 3.99 -18.38 -4.04
N PHE A 219 4.70 -19.07 -4.92
CA PHE A 219 5.00 -20.49 -4.76
C PHE A 219 6.00 -20.73 -3.63
N LEU A 220 6.01 -21.96 -3.11
CA LEU A 220 7.00 -22.44 -2.15
C LEU A 220 8.19 -23.07 -2.89
N LEU A 221 9.42 -22.79 -2.41
CA LEU A 221 10.71 -23.23 -2.96
C LEU A 221 11.04 -24.71 -2.71
#